data_AF-A0A4Z2GG66-F1
#
_entry.id   AF-A0A4Z2GG66-F1
#
_cell.length_a   1.000
_cell.length_b   1.000
_cell.length_c   1.000
_cell.angle_alpha   90.00
_cell.angle_beta   90.00
_cell.angle_gamma   90.00
#
_symmetry.space_group_name_H-M   'P 1'
#
loop_
_entity.id
_entity.type
_entity.pdbx_description
1 polymer ?
#
loop_
_entity_poly.entity_id
_entity_poly.type
_entity_poly.pdbx_seq_one_letter_code
_entity_poly.pdbx_strand_id
1 'polypeptide(L)'
;MPNVLKVYLENGQTKSFKFDSSTSIKDVILTLQEKLSIKSIEHFSLMLEQRAEGSASKLMLLHEQEMLTQVTQRPGSQKMKCFFRITFVPKDPVDLLRRDAVAFEYLYVQSCNDVVLERFGSELKYDTALHLAALQMYILTINNKQSQKVSLKYIE
;
A
#
# COMPACT_ATOMS: atom_id res chain seq x y z
N MET A 1 22.04 20.41 -4.55
CA MET A 1 21.85 18.94 -4.47
C MET A 1 20.50 18.61 -5.11
N PRO A 2 20.37 17.56 -5.94
CA PRO A 2 19.07 17.21 -6.51
C PRO A 2 18.11 16.78 -5.40
N ASN A 3 16.87 17.26 -5.45
CA ASN A 3 15.85 16.84 -4.50
C ASN A 3 15.50 15.37 -4.76
N VAL A 4 15.40 14.58 -3.70
CA VAL A 4 15.10 13.14 -3.79
C VAL A 4 13.86 12.83 -2.97
N LEU A 5 12.83 12.30 -3.63
CA LEU A 5 11.65 11.73 -2.98
C LEU A 5 11.91 10.25 -2.69
N LYS A 6 11.60 9.82 -1.47
CA LYS A 6 11.60 8.40 -1.09
C LYS A 6 10.16 7.91 -0.99
N VAL A 7 9.81 6.95 -1.85
CA VAL A 7 8.49 6.30 -1.86
C VAL A 7 8.61 4.92 -1.23
N TYR A 8 7.74 4.64 -0.27
CA TYR A 8 7.62 3.36 0.43
C TYR A 8 6.57 2.51 -0.27
N LEU A 9 6.90 1.24 -0.50
CA LEU A 9 5.99 0.22 -1.03
C LEU A 9 5.45 -0.64 0.11
N GLU A 10 4.32 -1.29 -0.12
CA GLU A 10 3.63 -2.09 0.91
C GLU A 10 4.42 -3.35 1.34
N ASN A 11 5.32 -3.84 0.51
CA ASN A 11 6.24 -4.93 0.86
C ASN A 11 7.46 -4.47 1.68
N GLY A 12 7.49 -3.22 2.15
CA GLY A 12 8.60 -2.66 2.94
C GLY A 12 9.78 -2.15 2.11
N GLN A 13 9.80 -2.37 0.80
CA GLN A 13 10.82 -1.79 -0.07
C GLN A 13 10.63 -0.29 -0.25
N THR A 14 11.69 0.38 -0.70
CA THR A 14 11.65 1.81 -0.99
C THR A 14 12.25 2.09 -2.36
N LYS A 15 11.69 3.10 -3.05
CA LYS A 15 12.15 3.58 -4.35
C LYS A 15 12.44 5.07 -4.25
N SER A 16 13.60 5.47 -4.76
CA SER A 16 14.04 6.87 -4.74
C SER A 16 13.86 7.51 -6.11
N PHE A 17 13.33 8.73 -6.13
CA PHE A 17 13.05 9.52 -7.32
C PHE A 17 13.76 10.86 -7.20
N LYS A 18 14.65 11.17 -8.16
CA LYS A 18 15.15 12.53 -8.33
C LYS A 18 14.04 13.35 -8.97
N PHE A 19 13.87 14.59 -8.53
CA PHE A 19 12.86 15.47 -9.08
C PHE A 19 13.33 16.93 -9.16
N ASP A 20 12.67 17.68 -10.02
CA ASP A 20 12.83 19.12 -10.21
C ASP A 20 11.49 19.86 -10.09
N SER A 21 11.46 21.14 -10.48
CA SER A 21 10.26 21.98 -10.39
C SER A 21 9.12 21.57 -11.33
N SER A 22 9.39 20.73 -12.33
CA SER A 22 8.41 20.27 -13.32
C SER A 22 7.88 18.86 -13.05
N THR A 23 8.48 18.13 -12.10
CA THR A 23 8.08 16.76 -11.79
C THR A 23 6.77 16.72 -11.00
N SER A 24 5.76 16.09 -11.58
CA SER A 24 4.44 15.90 -10.97
C SER A 24 4.35 14.58 -10.19
N ILE A 25 3.30 14.46 -9.36
CA ILE A 25 2.93 13.21 -8.72
C ILE A 25 2.61 12.12 -9.75
N LYS A 26 1.94 12.49 -10.86
CA LYS A 26 1.64 11.58 -11.97
C LYS A 26 2.90 10.93 -12.56
N ASP A 27 3.96 11.70 -12.74
CA ASP A 27 5.23 11.18 -13.32
C ASP A 27 5.84 10.07 -12.44
N VAL A 28 5.77 10.24 -11.11
CA VAL A 28 6.23 9.22 -10.16
C VAL A 28 5.35 7.98 -10.22
N ILE A 29 4.01 8.15 -10.26
CA ILE A 29 3.05 7.05 -10.35
C ILE A 29 3.29 6.24 -11.64
N LEU A 30 3.44 6.90 -12.79
CA LEU A 30 3.71 6.22 -14.07
C LEU A 30 5.07 5.52 -14.08
N THR A 31 6.09 6.14 -13.47
CA THR A 31 7.40 5.47 -13.33
C THR A 31 7.31 4.22 -12.43
N LEU A 32 6.48 4.26 -11.38
CA LEU A 32 6.22 3.08 -10.53
C LEU A 32 5.41 2.02 -11.28
N GLN A 33 4.42 2.43 -12.07
CA GLN A 33 3.63 1.55 -12.91
C GLN A 33 4.52 0.68 -13.80
N GLU A 34 5.44 1.32 -14.55
CA GLU A 34 6.36 0.62 -15.44
C GLU A 34 7.30 -0.31 -14.65
N LYS A 35 7.94 0.20 -13.60
CA LYS A 35 8.92 -0.56 -12.79
C LYS A 35 8.31 -1.76 -12.06
N LEU A 36 7.04 -1.68 -11.70
CA LEU A 36 6.32 -2.73 -11.00
C LEU A 36 5.47 -3.58 -11.97
N SER A 37 5.44 -3.24 -13.26
CA SER A 37 4.63 -3.92 -14.27
C SER A 37 3.13 -3.98 -13.92
N ILE A 38 2.61 -2.88 -13.36
CA ILE A 38 1.20 -2.74 -12.97
C ILE A 38 0.38 -2.36 -14.21
N LYS A 39 -0.69 -3.11 -14.48
CA LYS A 39 -1.65 -2.82 -15.55
C LYS A 39 -2.79 -1.93 -15.07
N SER A 40 -3.28 -2.18 -13.86
CA SER A 40 -4.43 -1.47 -13.29
C SER A 40 -4.02 -0.28 -12.42
N ILE A 41 -3.31 0.68 -13.03
CA ILE A 41 -2.76 1.85 -12.33
C ILE A 41 -3.85 2.80 -11.81
N GLU A 42 -5.04 2.75 -12.39
CA GLU A 42 -6.21 3.53 -11.99
C GLU A 42 -6.61 3.34 -10.51
N HIS A 43 -6.18 2.23 -9.89
CA HIS A 43 -6.44 1.96 -8.48
C HIS A 43 -5.43 2.62 -7.53
N PHE A 44 -4.28 3.08 -8.04
CA PHE A 44 -3.14 3.49 -7.24
C PHE A 44 -3.03 5.00 -7.07
N SER A 45 -2.38 5.43 -5.99
CA SER A 45 -2.00 6.82 -5.76
C SER A 45 -0.76 6.92 -4.86
N LEU A 46 -0.22 8.13 -4.76
CA LEU A 46 0.73 8.48 -3.70
C LEU A 46 0.00 9.10 -2.51
N MET A 47 0.44 8.75 -1.30
CA MET A 47 -0.09 9.31 -0.06
C MET A 47 1.04 9.74 0.86
N LEU A 48 0.85 10.83 1.60
CA LEU A 48 1.69 11.16 2.74
C LEU A 48 1.11 10.57 4.02
N GLU A 49 1.93 9.80 4.73
CA GLU A 49 1.64 9.32 6.07
C GLU A 49 2.28 10.26 7.10
N GLN A 50 1.43 10.81 7.97
CA GLN A 50 1.83 11.51 9.18
C GLN A 50 1.55 10.61 10.38
N ARG A 51 2.59 10.22 11.11
CA ARG A 51 2.46 9.56 12.41
C ARG A 51 2.57 10.61 13.51
N ALA A 52 1.56 10.68 14.37
CA ALA A 52 1.63 11.46 15.60
C ALA A 52 1.78 10.51 16.78
N GLU A 53 2.60 10.89 17.76
CA GLU A 53 2.86 10.07 18.95
C GLU A 53 1.54 9.80 19.70
N GLY A 54 1.24 8.53 19.96
CA GLY A 54 0.03 8.11 20.67
C GLY A 54 -1.28 8.13 19.86
N SER A 55 -1.23 8.30 18.53
CA SER A 55 -2.44 8.29 17.69
C SER A 55 -2.25 7.50 16.39
N ALA A 56 -3.38 7.10 15.78
CA ALA A 56 -3.39 6.42 14.49
C ALA A 56 -2.73 7.30 13.41
N SER A 57 -2.01 6.66 12.49
CA SER A 57 -1.38 7.37 11.37
C SER A 57 -2.44 8.01 10.48
N LYS A 58 -2.25 9.28 10.11
CA LYS A 58 -3.08 9.98 9.14
C LYS A 58 -2.49 9.83 7.75
N LEU A 59 -3.27 9.30 6.81
CA LEU A 59 -2.93 9.25 5.39
C LEU A 59 -3.56 10.45 4.66
N MET A 60 -2.78 11.08 3.79
CA MET A 60 -3.20 12.21 2.97
C MET A 60 -2.94 11.90 1.51
N LEU A 61 -4.02 11.79 0.73
CA LEU A 61 -3.94 11.56 -0.71
C LEU A 61 -3.26 12.75 -1.40
N LEU A 62 -2.35 12.45 -2.34
CA LEU A 62 -1.73 13.44 -3.22
C LEU A 62 -2.43 13.39 -4.57
N HIS A 63 -2.85 14.55 -5.06
CA HIS A 63 -3.52 14.65 -6.35
C HIS A 63 -2.49 14.55 -7.49
N GLU A 64 -2.84 13.89 -8.60
CA GLU A 64 -1.85 13.52 -9.63
C GLU A 64 -1.21 14.74 -10.33
N GLN A 65 -1.95 15.85 -10.44
CA GLN A 65 -1.48 17.12 -11.02
C GLN A 65 -0.61 17.95 -10.06
N GLU A 66 -0.45 17.56 -8.80
CA GLU A 66 0.43 18.29 -7.88
C GLU A 66 1.90 18.15 -8.26
N MET A 67 2.65 19.24 -8.09
CA MET A 67 4.11 19.22 -8.28
C MET A 67 4.82 18.75 -7.02
N LEU A 68 5.87 17.94 -7.16
CA LEU A 68 6.63 17.45 -6.01
C LEU A 68 7.27 18.57 -5.17
N THR A 69 7.62 19.69 -5.80
CA THR A 69 8.10 20.89 -5.09
C THR A 69 7.05 21.46 -4.15
N GLN A 70 5.77 21.50 -4.56
CA GLN A 70 4.68 21.96 -3.72
C GLN A 70 4.45 20.99 -2.55
N VAL A 71 4.44 19.69 -2.82
CA VAL A 71 4.25 18.65 -1.81
C VAL A 71 5.35 18.68 -0.74
N THR A 72 6.61 18.84 -1.14
CA THR A 72 7.77 18.88 -0.21
C THR A 72 7.93 20.19 0.54
N GLN A 73 7.22 21.25 0.13
CA GLN A 73 7.16 22.53 0.85
C GLN A 73 6.01 22.58 1.87
N ARG A 74 5.11 21.57 1.90
CA ARG A 74 4.03 21.51 2.89
C ARG A 74 4.60 21.50 4.32
N PRO A 75 3.97 22.19 5.29
CA PRO A 75 4.42 22.18 6.67
C PRO A 75 4.54 20.76 7.23
N GLY A 76 5.69 20.42 7.81
CA GLY A 76 5.93 19.11 8.41
C GLY A 76 6.16 17.95 7.42
N SER A 77 6.17 18.20 6.11
CA SER A 77 6.40 17.18 5.06
C SER A 77 7.70 16.37 5.27
N GLN A 78 8.74 17.00 5.81
CA GLN A 78 10.02 16.36 6.12
C GLN A 78 9.93 15.23 7.16
N LYS A 79 8.85 15.21 7.96
CA LYS A 79 8.58 14.16 8.95
C LYS A 79 7.58 13.11 8.45
N MET A 80 7.05 13.30 7.24
CA MET A 80 6.06 12.41 6.63
C MET A 80 6.73 11.40 5.70
N LYS A 81 6.08 10.25 5.53
CA LYS A 81 6.53 9.21 4.59
C LYS A 81 5.59 9.19 3.38
N CYS A 82 6.15 9.12 2.17
CA CYS A 82 5.34 8.98 0.95
C CYS A 82 5.14 7.49 0.64
N PHE A 83 3.91 7.03 0.57
CA PHE A 83 3.55 5.65 0.27
C PHE A 83 2.88 5.55 -1.11
N PHE A 84 3.21 4.49 -1.86
CA PHE A 84 2.48 4.10 -3.05
C PHE A 84 1.46 3.05 -2.68
N ARG A 85 0.18 3.33 -2.90
CA ARG A 85 -0.93 2.54 -2.34
C ARG A 85 -2.07 2.40 -3.32
N ILE A 86 -2.82 1.31 -3.20
CA ILE A 86 -4.15 1.20 -3.77
C ILE A 86 -5.09 2.06 -2.91
N THR A 87 -5.64 3.10 -3.51
CA THR A 87 -6.57 4.05 -2.87
C THR A 87 -8.01 3.75 -3.29
N PHE A 88 -8.20 3.51 -4.59
CA PHE A 88 -9.51 3.31 -5.19
C PHE A 88 -9.74 1.82 -5.34
N VAL A 89 -10.13 1.16 -4.25
CA VAL A 89 -10.25 -0.31 -4.18
C VAL A 89 -11.28 -0.81 -5.21
N PRO A 90 -10.99 -1.88 -5.98
CA PRO A 90 -11.97 -2.49 -6.88
C PRO A 90 -13.17 -3.00 -6.09
N LYS A 91 -14.36 -2.97 -6.70
CA LYS A 91 -15.58 -3.52 -6.08
C LYS A 91 -15.46 -5.03 -5.81
N ASP A 92 -14.81 -5.75 -6.72
CA ASP A 92 -14.53 -7.17 -6.59
C ASP A 92 -13.02 -7.42 -6.73
N PRO A 93 -12.33 -7.88 -5.66
CA PRO A 93 -10.92 -8.24 -5.72
C PRO A 93 -10.61 -9.35 -6.74
N VAL A 94 -11.56 -10.26 -7.01
CA VAL A 94 -11.35 -11.36 -7.98
C VAL A 94 -11.27 -10.81 -9.40
N ASP A 95 -12.01 -9.76 -9.71
CA ASP A 95 -11.90 -9.08 -11.00
C ASP A 95 -10.53 -8.40 -11.16
N LEU A 96 -9.98 -7.84 -10.09
CA LEU A 96 -8.61 -7.31 -10.11
C LEU A 96 -7.60 -8.42 -10.38
N LEU A 97 -7.70 -9.57 -9.71
CA LEU A 97 -6.82 -10.73 -9.94
C LEU A 97 -6.83 -11.17 -11.42
N ARG A 98 -8.00 -11.24 -12.04
CA ARG A 98 -8.14 -11.64 -13.45
C ARG A 98 -7.46 -10.66 -14.40
N ARG A 99 -7.50 -9.36 -14.09
CA ARG A 99 -6.94 -8.29 -14.94
C ARG A 99 -5.44 -8.07 -14.68
N ASP A 100 -5.06 -8.05 -13.42
CA ASP A 100 -3.75 -7.68 -12.93
C ASP A 100 -3.42 -8.39 -11.61
N ALA A 101 -2.77 -9.54 -11.72
CA ALA A 101 -2.32 -10.32 -10.57
C ALA A 101 -1.30 -9.56 -9.68
N VAL A 102 -0.51 -8.65 -10.27
CA VAL A 102 0.47 -7.85 -9.51
C VAL A 102 -0.26 -6.84 -8.63
N ALA A 103 -1.25 -6.14 -9.18
CA ALA A 103 -2.07 -5.22 -8.38
C ALA A 103 -2.87 -5.96 -7.30
N PHE A 104 -3.38 -7.16 -7.60
CA PHE A 104 -4.07 -7.98 -6.61
C PHE A 104 -3.14 -8.40 -5.45
N GLU A 105 -1.93 -8.87 -5.74
CA GLU A 105 -0.94 -9.21 -4.71
C GLU A 105 -0.56 -7.98 -3.88
N TYR A 106 -0.42 -6.82 -4.53
CA TYR A 106 -0.18 -5.54 -3.86
C TYR A 106 -1.32 -5.20 -2.90
N LEU A 107 -2.58 -5.36 -3.32
CA LEU A 107 -3.77 -5.13 -2.49
C LEU A 107 -3.78 -6.05 -1.27
N TYR A 108 -3.42 -7.31 -1.43
CA TYR A 108 -3.34 -8.28 -0.34
C TYR A 108 -2.31 -7.83 0.70
N VAL A 109 -1.07 -7.54 0.29
CA VAL A 109 0.00 -7.10 1.21
C VAL A 109 -0.41 -5.80 1.92
N GLN A 110 -1.00 -4.84 1.17
CA GLN A 110 -1.53 -3.61 1.76
C GLN A 110 -2.60 -3.89 2.81
N SER A 111 -3.54 -4.79 2.53
CA SER A 111 -4.64 -5.14 3.44
C SER A 111 -4.12 -5.79 4.72
N CYS A 112 -3.12 -6.68 4.61
CA CYS A 112 -2.45 -7.26 5.78
C CYS A 112 -1.83 -6.17 6.66
N ASN A 113 -1.12 -5.22 6.05
CA ASN A 113 -0.54 -4.09 6.78
C ASN A 113 -1.63 -3.23 7.44
N ASP A 114 -2.74 -2.98 6.75
CA ASP A 114 -3.82 -2.13 7.24
C ASP A 114 -4.58 -2.75 8.42
N VAL A 115 -4.74 -4.08 8.44
CA VAL A 115 -5.26 -4.81 9.60
C VAL A 115 -4.31 -4.68 10.79
N VAL A 116 -3.01 -4.95 10.59
CA VAL A 116 -2.00 -4.92 11.66
C VAL A 116 -1.78 -3.51 12.21
N LEU A 117 -1.89 -2.48 11.36
CA LEU A 117 -1.77 -1.08 11.73
C LEU A 117 -3.10 -0.45 12.18
N GLU A 118 -4.14 -1.28 12.39
CA GLU A 118 -5.44 -0.88 12.93
C GLU A 118 -6.14 0.23 12.11
N ARG A 119 -5.91 0.26 10.79
CA ARG A 119 -6.47 1.33 9.93
C ARG A 119 -7.98 1.27 9.76
N PHE A 120 -8.59 0.11 10.01
CA PHE A 120 -10.04 -0.08 9.99
C PHE A 120 -10.72 0.40 11.29
N GLY A 121 -9.94 0.79 12.30
CA GLY A 121 -10.48 1.26 13.58
C GLY A 121 -11.38 0.23 14.25
N SER A 122 -12.38 0.71 15.00
CA SER A 122 -13.30 -0.15 15.75
C SER A 122 -14.30 -0.93 14.89
N GLU A 123 -14.32 -0.72 13.57
CA GLU A 123 -15.20 -1.46 12.66
C GLU A 123 -14.73 -2.91 12.47
N LEU A 124 -13.42 -3.15 12.59
CA LEU A 124 -12.86 -4.50 12.53
C LEU A 124 -13.00 -5.19 13.89
N LYS A 125 -13.99 -6.07 14.01
CA LYS A 125 -14.22 -6.86 15.22
C LYS A 125 -13.07 -7.85 15.47
N TYR A 126 -12.78 -8.12 16.74
CA TYR A 126 -11.73 -9.05 17.16
C TYR A 126 -11.88 -10.44 16.56
N ASP A 127 -13.09 -11.01 16.52
CA ASP A 127 -13.33 -12.32 15.92
C ASP A 127 -12.93 -12.33 14.44
N THR A 128 -13.30 -11.30 13.68
CA THR A 128 -12.88 -11.16 12.28
C THR A 128 -11.36 -11.03 12.15
N ALA A 129 -10.72 -10.23 13.02
CA ALA A 129 -9.27 -10.08 13.01
C ALA A 129 -8.55 -11.41 13.30
N LEU A 130 -9.07 -12.22 14.24
CA LEU A 130 -8.54 -13.56 14.54
C LEU A 130 -8.70 -14.52 13.36
N HIS A 131 -9.85 -14.52 12.68
CA HIS A 131 -10.05 -15.32 11.46
C HIS A 131 -9.09 -14.90 10.33
N LEU A 132 -8.92 -13.59 10.11
CA LEU A 132 -7.96 -13.07 9.12
C LEU A 132 -6.52 -13.46 9.48
N ALA A 133 -6.16 -13.41 10.76
CA ALA A 133 -4.84 -13.84 11.23
C ALA A 133 -4.61 -15.35 11.01
N ALA A 134 -5.60 -16.20 11.31
CA ALA A 134 -5.53 -17.63 11.05
C ALA A 134 -5.36 -17.92 9.55
N LEU A 135 -6.11 -17.23 8.69
CA LEU A 135 -5.98 -17.36 7.24
C LEU A 135 -4.59 -16.90 6.75
N GLN A 136 -4.06 -15.79 7.26
CA GLN A 136 -2.71 -15.33 6.95
C GLN A 136 -1.65 -16.38 7.33
N MET A 137 -1.75 -16.94 8.54
CA MET A 137 -0.83 -17.99 9.02
C MET A 137 -0.89 -19.23 8.12
N TYR A 138 -2.09 -19.61 7.66
CA TYR A 138 -2.29 -20.70 6.72
C TYR A 138 -1.61 -20.44 5.37
N ILE A 139 -1.85 -19.27 4.77
CA ILE A 139 -1.23 -18.86 3.49
C ILE A 139 0.29 -18.87 3.61
N LEU A 140 0.85 -18.30 4.67
CA LEU A 140 2.29 -18.30 4.93
C LEU A 140 2.85 -19.73 5.11
N THR A 141 2.10 -20.62 5.75
CA THR A 141 2.52 -22.01 5.95
C THR A 141 2.59 -22.76 4.62
N ILE A 142 1.59 -22.59 3.75
CA ILE A 142 1.55 -23.23 2.43
C ILE A 142 2.66 -22.70 1.52
N ASN A 143 2.86 -21.38 1.49
CA ASN A 143 3.85 -20.78 0.61
C ASN A 143 5.29 -21.11 1.03
N ASN A 144 5.54 -21.33 2.32
CA ASN A 144 6.88 -21.65 2.84
C ASN A 144 7.17 -23.16 2.97
N LYS A 145 6.15 -24.03 2.94
CA LYS A 145 6.33 -25.49 3.06
C LYS A 145 5.80 -26.21 1.82
N GLN A 146 6.71 -26.82 1.06
CA GLN A 146 6.34 -27.97 0.23
C GLN A 146 5.75 -29.05 1.17
N SER A 147 4.44 -29.35 1.04
CA SER A 147 3.76 -30.52 1.62
C SER A 147 3.56 -30.62 3.14
N GLN A 148 2.63 -29.84 3.72
CA GLN A 148 1.80 -30.34 4.84
C GLN A 148 0.34 -29.90 4.66
N LYS A 149 -0.59 -30.88 4.57
CA LYS A 149 -2.03 -30.64 4.46
C LYS A 149 -2.55 -30.05 5.78
N VAL A 150 -2.77 -28.75 5.82
CA VAL A 150 -3.50 -28.10 6.92
C VAL A 150 -5.00 -28.10 6.58
N SER A 151 -5.84 -28.59 7.51
CA SER A 151 -7.29 -28.74 7.31
C SER A 151 -8.01 -27.41 7.50
N LEU A 152 -8.80 -26.99 6.49
CA LEU A 152 -9.58 -25.74 6.50
C LEU A 152 -10.74 -25.72 7.49
N LYS A 153 -11.15 -26.88 8.04
CA LYS A 153 -12.28 -27.01 8.99
C LYS A 153 -12.13 -26.23 10.31
N TYR A 154 -10.95 -25.67 10.58
CA TYR A 154 -10.66 -24.89 11.78
C TYR A 154 -10.57 -23.38 11.51
N ILE A 155 -10.75 -22.96 10.24
CA ILE A 155 -10.71 -21.56 9.80
C ILE A 155 -12.12 -21.03 9.43
N GLU A 156 -13.08 -21.93 9.16
CA GLU A 156 -14.52 -21.64 9.05
C GLU A 156 -15.18 -21.47 10.42
#